data_AF-A0A420ADX3-F1
#
_entry.id   AF-A0A420ADX3-F1
#
_cell.length_a   1.000
_cell.length_b   1.000
_cell.length_c   1.000
_cell.angle_alpha   90.00
_cell.angle_beta   90.00
_cell.angle_gamma   90.00
#
_symmetry.space_group_name_H-M   'P 1'
#
loop_
_entity.id
_entity.type
_entity.pdbx_description
1 polymer ?
#
loop_
_entity_poly.entity_id
_entity_poly.type
_entity_poly.pdbx_seq_one_letter_code
_entity_poly.pdbx_strand_id
1 'polypeptide(L)'
;MNFDELKKSWQEQPTDEDLQNPNLKHYKEVGNIMAKLRRNIKLEFVSWVVCMFFLIAVPMLPIYKISGYAAFAYYFFIVQISLSSLLYYRRFYYLIKSAKQIDLLASREHLLKLYYDLKYAVETYRIVAYVMIPQALFLYLIMIGQNRAVAWFEKLYNFRQTLQLDPNFILWMILSALISIVIIVLITEFMIRAYYGDYVKQIKENLDQMEAE
;
A
#
# COMPACT_ATOMS: atom_id res chain seq x y z
N MET A 1 29.58 -40.51 31.14
CA MET A 1 28.81 -39.28 30.88
C MET A 1 29.33 -38.67 29.60
N ASN A 2 28.50 -38.58 28.57
CA ASN A 2 28.90 -38.03 27.27
C ASN A 2 29.00 -36.50 27.38
N PHE A 3 30.13 -35.92 27.00
CA PHE A 3 30.31 -34.47 26.92
C PHE A 3 29.30 -33.81 25.97
N ASP A 4 28.84 -34.54 24.96
CA ASP A 4 27.79 -34.08 24.04
C ASP A 4 26.41 -33.95 24.72
N GLU A 5 26.10 -34.80 25.70
CA GLU A 5 24.86 -34.67 26.48
C GLU A 5 24.92 -33.43 27.38
N LEU A 6 26.05 -33.21 28.06
CA LEU A 6 26.26 -32.03 28.90
C LEU A 6 26.19 -30.73 28.08
N LYS A 7 26.71 -30.72 26.85
CA LYS A 7 26.65 -29.57 25.95
C LYS A 7 25.22 -29.28 25.46
N LYS A 8 24.44 -30.32 25.17
CA LYS A 8 23.01 -30.18 24.87
C LYS A 8 22.24 -29.65 26.07
N SER A 9 22.44 -30.21 27.25
CA SER A 9 21.77 -29.75 28.48
C SER A 9 22.12 -28.31 28.83
N TRP A 10 23.34 -27.87 28.53
CA TRP A 10 23.79 -26.49 28.74
C TRP A 10 23.21 -25.50 27.72
N GLN A 11 22.94 -25.95 26.49
CA GLN A 11 22.28 -25.14 25.46
C GLN A 11 20.75 -25.09 25.64
N GLU A 12 20.17 -26.08 26.32
CA GLU A 12 18.75 -26.17 26.64
C GLU A 12 18.39 -25.45 27.95
N GLN A 13 19.37 -24.94 28.70
CA GLN A 13 19.08 -24.10 29.87
C GLN A 13 18.52 -22.75 29.42
N PRO A 14 17.37 -22.31 29.98
CA PRO A 14 16.84 -20.99 29.71
C PRO A 14 17.88 -19.95 30.14
N THR A 15 18.19 -19.02 29.24
CA THR A 15 19.12 -17.92 29.54
C THR A 15 18.47 -17.00 30.59
N ASP A 16 19.24 -16.31 31.43
CA ASP A 16 18.70 -15.39 32.46
C ASP A 16 17.70 -14.34 31.89
N GLU A 17 17.77 -14.03 30.59
CA GLU A 17 16.77 -13.19 29.88
C GLU A 17 15.39 -13.86 29.72
N ASP A 18 15.33 -15.18 29.51
CA ASP A 18 14.07 -15.94 29.39
C ASP A 18 13.37 -16.09 30.77
N LEU A 19 14.13 -16.04 31.86
CA LEU A 19 13.62 -16.16 33.23
C LEU A 19 13.02 -14.84 33.76
N GLN A 20 13.33 -13.69 33.15
CA GLN A 20 12.88 -12.38 33.63
C GLN A 20 11.60 -11.83 32.97
N ASN A 21 11.16 -12.38 31.83
CA ASN A 21 9.91 -11.96 31.21
C ASN A 21 9.27 -13.10 30.38
N PRO A 22 8.20 -13.76 30.86
CA PRO A 22 7.57 -14.88 30.14
C PRO A 22 7.07 -14.48 28.74
N ASN A 23 6.84 -13.18 28.51
CA ASN A 23 6.36 -12.63 27.24
C ASN A 23 7.47 -12.30 26.22
N LEU A 24 8.76 -12.56 26.53
CA LEU A 24 9.89 -12.21 25.64
C LEU A 24 9.76 -12.84 24.24
N LYS A 25 9.18 -14.05 24.16
CA LYS A 25 8.90 -14.74 22.89
C LYS A 25 7.90 -13.97 22.03
N HIS A 26 6.80 -13.49 22.60
CA HIS A 26 5.80 -12.68 21.90
C HIS A 26 6.39 -11.36 21.39
N TYR A 27 7.22 -10.70 22.20
CA TYR A 27 7.92 -9.47 21.78
C TYR A 27 8.86 -9.72 20.59
N LYS A 28 9.62 -10.82 20.61
CA LYS A 28 10.54 -11.20 19.53
C LYS A 28 9.80 -11.56 18.23
N GLU A 29 8.66 -12.21 18.34
CA GLU A 29 7.80 -12.54 17.20
C GLU A 29 7.23 -11.28 16.55
N VAL A 30 6.72 -10.34 17.35
CA VAL A 30 6.23 -9.04 16.84
C VAL A 30 7.36 -8.20 16.22
N GLY A 31 8.56 -8.22 16.81
CA GLY A 31 9.75 -7.61 16.21
C GLY A 31 10.08 -8.16 14.81
N ASN A 32 10.00 -9.49 14.64
CA ASN A 32 10.19 -10.15 13.34
C ASN A 32 9.10 -9.77 12.33
N ILE A 33 7.84 -9.70 12.75
CA ILE A 33 6.72 -9.23 11.92
C ILE A 33 7.00 -7.79 11.44
N MET A 34 7.42 -6.92 12.34
CA MET A 34 7.74 -5.52 12.01
C MET A 34 8.94 -5.38 11.07
N ALA A 35 9.95 -6.25 11.21
CA ALA A 35 11.09 -6.31 10.30
C ALA A 35 10.66 -6.71 8.88
N LYS A 36 9.78 -7.71 8.74
CA LYS A 36 9.19 -8.11 7.45
C LYS A 36 8.37 -6.97 6.83
N LEU A 37 7.50 -6.33 7.63
CA LEU A 37 6.69 -5.19 7.21
C LEU A 37 7.57 -4.05 6.67
N ARG A 38 8.64 -3.69 7.39
CA ARG A 38 9.59 -2.66 6.96
C ARG A 38 10.25 -2.99 5.62
N ARG A 39 10.61 -4.26 5.40
CA ARG A 39 11.18 -4.71 4.12
C ARG A 39 10.17 -4.59 2.99
N ASN A 40 8.92 -5.00 3.21
CA ASN A 40 7.87 -4.90 2.21
C ASN A 40 7.58 -3.45 1.82
N ILE A 41 7.43 -2.53 2.79
CA ILE A 41 7.21 -1.11 2.52
C ILE A 41 8.37 -0.50 1.71
N LYS A 42 9.61 -0.90 2.01
CA LYS A 42 10.78 -0.43 1.25
C LYS A 42 10.74 -0.92 -0.20
N LEU A 43 10.34 -2.17 -0.42
CA LEU A 43 10.17 -2.73 -1.77
C LEU A 43 9.03 -2.03 -2.51
N GLU A 44 7.89 -1.81 -1.85
CA GLU A 44 6.76 -1.04 -2.41
C GLU A 44 7.20 0.37 -2.82
N PHE A 45 7.99 1.06 -1.99
CA PHE A 45 8.54 2.37 -2.34
C PHE A 45 9.42 2.33 -3.59
N VAL A 46 10.31 1.35 -3.69
CA VAL A 46 11.17 1.20 -4.88
C VAL A 46 10.33 0.90 -6.13
N SER A 47 9.39 -0.04 -6.04
CA SER A 47 8.46 -0.37 -7.12
C SER A 47 7.64 0.85 -7.55
N TRP A 48 7.15 1.64 -6.59
CA TRP A 48 6.41 2.87 -6.85
C TRP A 48 7.26 3.91 -7.59
N VAL A 49 8.50 4.14 -7.14
CA VAL A 49 9.43 5.06 -7.82
C VAL A 49 9.69 4.60 -9.27
N VAL A 50 9.93 3.30 -9.48
CA VAL A 50 10.14 2.75 -10.83
C VAL A 50 8.90 2.93 -11.72
N CYS A 51 7.71 2.62 -11.22
CA CYS A 51 6.45 2.85 -11.94
C CYS A 51 6.24 4.32 -12.28
N MET A 52 6.60 5.22 -11.37
CA MET A 52 6.46 6.65 -11.54
C MET A 52 7.40 7.19 -12.62
N PHE A 53 8.67 6.76 -12.61
CA PHE A 53 9.62 7.07 -13.69
C PHE A 53 9.14 6.55 -15.03
N PHE A 54 8.60 5.33 -15.07
CA PHE A 54 8.02 4.76 -16.28
C PHE A 54 6.88 5.62 -16.81
N LEU A 55 5.91 6.01 -15.96
CA LEU A 55 4.79 6.87 -16.38
C LEU A 55 5.25 8.23 -16.91
N ILE A 56 6.27 8.85 -16.31
CA ILE A 56 6.84 10.11 -16.83
C ILE A 56 7.48 9.90 -18.22
N ALA A 57 8.07 8.74 -18.47
CA ALA A 57 8.73 8.42 -19.73
C ALA A 57 7.76 8.00 -20.86
N VAL A 58 6.56 7.48 -20.54
CA VAL A 58 5.58 7.01 -21.53
C VAL A 58 5.29 8.04 -22.64
N PRO A 59 5.01 9.33 -22.35
CA PRO A 59 4.69 10.30 -23.39
C PRO A 59 5.86 10.65 -24.32
N MET A 60 7.09 10.28 -23.95
CA MET A 60 8.27 10.48 -24.80
C MET A 60 8.34 9.45 -25.94
N LEU A 61 7.62 8.33 -25.81
CA LEU A 61 7.57 7.31 -26.86
C LEU A 61 6.72 7.81 -28.05
N PRO A 62 7.18 7.62 -29.29
CA PRO A 62 6.48 8.14 -30.48
C PRO A 62 5.07 7.56 -30.66
N ILE A 63 4.81 6.37 -30.12
CA ILE A 63 3.52 5.66 -30.15
C ILE A 63 2.49 6.32 -29.19
N TYR A 64 2.97 6.94 -28.11
CA TYR A 64 2.15 7.52 -27.04
C TYR A 64 2.28 9.04 -26.97
N LYS A 65 2.50 9.70 -28.11
CA LYS A 65 2.54 11.16 -28.15
C LYS A 65 1.18 11.73 -27.72
N ILE A 66 1.17 12.34 -26.56
CA ILE A 66 0.03 13.11 -26.04
C ILE A 66 0.29 14.57 -26.37
N SER A 67 -0.68 15.23 -27.01
CA SER A 67 -0.58 16.61 -27.47
C SER A 67 -1.62 17.52 -26.81
N GLY A 68 -1.36 18.83 -26.81
CA GLY A 68 -2.29 19.85 -26.30
C GLY A 68 -2.52 19.80 -24.78
N TYR A 69 -3.71 20.22 -24.35
CA TYR A 69 -4.08 20.28 -22.94
C TYR A 69 -4.18 18.91 -22.26
N ALA A 70 -4.32 17.82 -23.03
CA ALA A 70 -4.27 16.45 -22.49
C ALA A 70 -2.90 16.09 -21.91
N ALA A 71 -1.81 16.64 -22.47
CA ALA A 71 -0.46 16.44 -21.94
C ALA A 71 -0.29 17.13 -20.58
N PHE A 72 -0.81 18.35 -20.44
CA PHE A 72 -0.84 19.04 -19.16
C PHE A 72 -1.64 18.28 -18.11
N ALA A 73 -2.86 17.82 -18.47
CA ALA A 73 -3.69 17.00 -17.58
C ALA A 73 -2.97 15.71 -17.15
N TYR A 74 -2.26 15.05 -18.07
CA TYR A 74 -1.47 13.84 -17.78
C TYR A 74 -0.42 14.09 -16.68
N TYR A 75 0.44 15.09 -16.86
CA TYR A 75 1.46 15.40 -15.84
C TYR A 75 0.85 15.91 -14.54
N PHE A 76 -0.28 16.63 -14.60
CA PHE A 76 -0.99 17.08 -13.41
C PHE A 76 -1.50 15.90 -12.56
N PHE A 77 -2.10 14.87 -13.17
CA PHE A 77 -2.55 13.69 -12.44
C PHE A 77 -1.38 12.88 -11.87
N ILE A 78 -0.27 12.79 -12.60
CA ILE A 78 0.99 12.19 -12.13
C ILE A 78 1.50 12.90 -10.86
N VAL A 79 1.48 14.24 -10.84
CA VAL A 79 1.86 15.02 -9.65
C VAL A 79 0.89 14.79 -8.50
N GLN A 80 -0.43 14.75 -8.75
CA GLN A 80 -1.42 14.47 -7.70
C GLN A 80 -1.22 13.07 -7.07
N ILE A 81 -1.01 12.05 -7.90
CA ILE A 81 -0.72 10.69 -7.45
C ILE A 81 0.54 10.65 -6.59
N SER A 82 1.57 11.43 -6.97
CA SER A 82 2.79 11.56 -6.17
C SER A 82 2.55 12.16 -4.82
N LEU A 83 1.77 13.24 -4.78
CA LEU A 83 1.46 13.94 -3.54
C LEU A 83 0.64 13.05 -2.59
N SER A 84 -0.36 12.34 -3.11
CA SER A 84 -1.16 11.37 -2.34
C SER A 84 -0.30 10.22 -1.80
N SER A 85 0.60 9.69 -2.62
CA SER A 85 1.51 8.60 -2.22
C SER A 85 2.45 9.05 -1.09
N LEU A 86 2.89 10.31 -1.10
CA LEU A 86 3.79 10.87 -0.08
C LEU A 86 3.14 10.93 1.31
N LEU A 87 1.82 11.16 1.38
CA LEU A 87 1.06 11.09 2.63
C LEU A 87 1.07 9.69 3.25
N TYR A 88 0.91 8.67 2.40
CA TYR A 88 0.99 7.26 2.80
C TYR A 88 2.39 6.91 3.34
N TYR A 89 3.45 7.21 2.57
CA TYR A 89 4.82 6.91 2.99
C TYR A 89 5.23 7.64 4.28
N ARG A 90 4.77 8.89 4.44
CA ARG A 90 4.98 9.64 5.68
C ARG A 90 4.37 8.90 6.88
N ARG A 91 3.17 8.33 6.75
CA ARG A 91 2.53 7.62 7.87
C ARG A 91 3.28 6.33 8.22
N PHE A 92 3.67 5.54 7.23
CA PHE A 92 4.47 4.33 7.46
C PHE A 92 5.86 4.64 8.01
N TYR A 93 6.46 5.77 7.64
CA TYR A 93 7.69 6.24 8.26
C TYR A 93 7.51 6.51 9.76
N TYR A 94 6.43 7.19 10.17
CA TYR A 94 6.13 7.39 11.59
C TYR A 94 5.89 6.07 12.34
N LEU A 95 5.18 5.10 11.72
CA LEU A 95 4.99 3.76 12.28
C LEU A 95 6.34 3.07 12.52
N ILE A 96 7.22 3.05 11.52
CA ILE A 96 8.55 2.42 11.63
C ILE A 96 9.41 3.13 12.69
N LYS A 97 9.33 4.45 12.79
CA LYS A 97 10.05 5.23 13.81
C LYS A 97 9.54 4.93 15.22
N SER A 98 8.21 4.84 15.39
CA SER A 98 7.56 4.44 16.65
C SER A 98 7.98 3.04 17.05
N ALA A 99 8.01 2.09 16.09
CA ALA A 99 8.36 0.71 16.36
C ALA A 99 9.84 0.49 16.74
N LYS A 100 10.78 1.33 16.26
CA LYS A 100 12.19 1.26 16.71
C LYS A 100 12.37 1.58 18.19
N GLN A 101 11.42 2.30 18.80
CA GLN A 101 11.44 2.57 20.24
C GLN A 101 10.90 1.37 21.05
N ILE A 102 10.25 0.41 20.40
CA ILE A 102 9.62 -0.77 21.02
C ILE A 102 10.65 -1.87 21.29
N ASP A 103 11.69 -2.01 20.47
CA ASP A 103 12.84 -2.89 20.74
C ASP A 103 13.52 -2.59 22.10
N LEU A 104 13.21 -1.44 22.73
CA LEU A 104 13.77 -1.00 24.00
C LEU A 104 12.80 -1.11 25.19
N LEU A 105 11.50 -1.32 24.97
CA LEU A 105 10.47 -1.30 26.03
C LEU A 105 9.41 -2.40 25.78
N ALA A 106 9.74 -3.61 26.25
CA ALA A 106 8.86 -4.78 26.26
C ALA A 106 7.70 -4.59 27.27
N SER A 107 6.68 -3.83 26.87
CA SER A 107 5.47 -3.61 27.68
C SER A 107 4.19 -3.77 26.83
N ARG A 108 3.14 -4.30 27.46
CA ARG A 108 1.82 -4.54 26.87
C ARG A 108 1.23 -3.27 26.23
N GLU A 109 1.36 -2.12 26.90
CA GLU A 109 0.84 -0.85 26.39
C GLU A 109 1.48 -0.46 25.05
N HIS A 110 2.75 -0.81 24.85
CA HIS A 110 3.47 -0.54 23.63
C HIS A 110 3.04 -1.46 22.48
N LEU A 111 2.79 -2.74 22.75
CA LEU A 111 2.23 -3.68 21.77
C LEU A 111 0.84 -3.26 21.32
N LEU A 112 -0.02 -2.87 22.27
CA LEU A 112 -1.36 -2.37 21.99
C LEU A 112 -1.30 -1.09 21.15
N LYS A 113 -0.41 -0.16 21.49
CA LYS A 113 -0.16 1.04 20.67
C LYS A 113 0.29 0.69 19.25
N LEU A 114 1.23 -0.26 19.10
CA LEU A 114 1.72 -0.70 17.79
C LEU A 114 0.60 -1.30 16.94
N TYR A 115 -0.27 -2.11 17.53
CA TYR A 115 -1.44 -2.67 16.86
C TYR A 115 -2.35 -1.57 16.30
N TYR A 116 -2.71 -0.57 17.12
CA TYR A 116 -3.54 0.54 16.67
C TYR A 116 -2.84 1.43 15.64
N ASP A 117 -1.54 1.70 15.81
CA ASP A 117 -0.74 2.47 14.84
C ASP A 117 -0.66 1.74 13.49
N LEU A 118 -0.48 0.42 13.49
CA LEU A 118 -0.47 -0.40 12.28
C LEU A 118 -1.85 -0.41 11.61
N LYS A 119 -2.91 -0.69 12.37
CA LYS A 119 -4.29 -0.66 11.86
C LYS A 119 -4.61 0.69 11.23
N TYR A 120 -4.23 1.79 11.88
CA TYR A 120 -4.41 3.13 11.34
C TYR A 120 -3.59 3.37 10.06
N ALA A 121 -2.35 2.87 9.99
CA ALA A 121 -1.53 2.98 8.78
C ALA A 121 -2.15 2.20 7.61
N VAL A 122 -2.71 1.02 7.85
CA VAL A 122 -3.43 0.21 6.85
C VAL A 122 -4.70 0.92 6.36
N GLU A 123 -5.50 1.50 7.26
CA GLU A 123 -6.66 2.29 6.86
C GLU A 123 -6.26 3.55 6.08
N THR A 124 -5.17 4.21 6.47
CA THR A 124 -4.62 5.35 5.71
C THR A 124 -4.23 4.93 4.29
N TYR A 125 -3.58 3.78 4.14
CA TYR A 125 -3.25 3.23 2.82
C TYR A 125 -4.50 2.96 1.99
N ARG A 126 -5.54 2.36 2.58
CA ARG A 126 -6.82 2.12 1.91
C ARG A 126 -7.44 3.43 1.42
N ILE A 127 -7.52 4.46 2.27
CA ILE A 127 -8.10 5.76 1.91
C ILE A 127 -7.29 6.42 0.78
N VAL A 128 -5.96 6.42 0.88
CA VAL A 128 -5.09 6.97 -0.17
C VAL A 128 -5.28 6.23 -1.49
N ALA A 129 -5.36 4.90 -1.46
CA ALA A 129 -5.61 4.10 -2.65
C ALA A 129 -6.96 4.46 -3.30
N TYR A 130 -8.02 4.63 -2.51
CA TYR A 130 -9.33 5.06 -3.01
C TYR A 130 -9.34 6.47 -3.59
N VAL A 131 -8.63 7.41 -2.98
CA VAL A 131 -8.45 8.77 -3.53
C VAL A 131 -7.71 8.73 -4.87
N MET A 132 -6.84 7.74 -5.08
CA MET A 132 -6.06 7.58 -6.30
C MET A 132 -6.84 6.95 -7.46
N ILE A 133 -7.96 6.27 -7.21
CA ILE A 133 -8.73 5.56 -8.26
C ILE A 133 -9.18 6.51 -9.39
N PRO A 134 -9.84 7.66 -9.12
CA PRO A 134 -10.29 8.55 -10.19
C PRO A 134 -9.12 9.09 -11.02
N GLN A 135 -8.00 9.42 -10.36
CA GLN A 135 -6.79 9.94 -11.00
C GLN A 135 -6.16 8.88 -11.93
N ALA A 136 -6.10 7.64 -11.46
CA ALA A 136 -5.61 6.51 -12.26
C ALA A 136 -6.51 6.22 -13.47
N LEU A 137 -7.83 6.32 -13.31
CA LEU A 137 -8.78 6.17 -14.42
C LEU A 137 -8.60 7.26 -15.48
N PHE A 138 -8.39 8.52 -15.08
CA PHE A 138 -8.09 9.60 -16.02
C PHE A 138 -6.77 9.37 -16.75
N LEU A 139 -5.71 8.94 -16.05
CA LEU A 139 -4.44 8.59 -16.70
C LEU A 139 -4.61 7.45 -17.71
N TYR A 140 -5.34 6.41 -17.34
CA TYR A 140 -5.63 5.28 -18.23
C TYR A 140 -6.41 5.72 -19.48
N LEU A 141 -7.42 6.59 -19.31
CA LEU A 141 -8.19 7.15 -20.43
C LEU A 141 -7.29 7.94 -21.39
N ILE A 142 -6.38 8.76 -20.86
CA ILE A 142 -5.42 9.54 -21.68
C ILE A 142 -4.48 8.59 -22.43
N MET A 143 -3.97 7.56 -21.75
CA MET A 143 -3.04 6.60 -22.35
C MET A 143 -3.68 5.77 -23.46
N ILE A 144 -4.92 5.32 -23.30
CA ILE A 144 -5.66 4.62 -24.37
C ILE A 144 -6.04 5.58 -25.50
N GLY A 145 -6.46 6.79 -25.14
CA GLY A 145 -6.85 7.81 -26.12
C GLY A 145 -5.68 8.21 -27.02
N GLN A 146 -4.43 8.11 -26.55
CA GLN A 146 -3.22 8.48 -27.29
C GLN A 146 -3.37 9.87 -27.93
N ASN A 147 -3.20 9.98 -29.25
CA ASN A 147 -3.36 11.24 -29.99
C ASN A 147 -4.83 11.68 -30.15
N ARG A 148 -5.80 10.83 -29.81
CA ARG A 148 -7.24 11.13 -29.78
C ARG A 148 -7.75 11.53 -28.39
N ALA A 149 -6.90 11.53 -27.37
CA ALA A 149 -7.30 11.86 -26.00
C ALA A 149 -7.97 13.23 -25.92
N VAL A 150 -7.47 14.22 -26.68
CA VAL A 150 -8.06 15.56 -26.83
C VAL A 150 -9.49 15.48 -27.37
N ALA A 151 -9.71 14.77 -28.48
CA ALA A 151 -11.04 14.60 -29.06
C ALA A 151 -12.00 13.85 -28.13
N TRP A 152 -11.50 12.90 -27.33
CA TRP A 152 -12.30 12.19 -26.33
C TRP A 152 -12.70 13.12 -25.18
N PHE A 153 -11.81 14.00 -24.73
CA PHE A 153 -12.13 15.03 -23.74
C PHE A 153 -13.16 16.02 -24.27
N GLU A 154 -13.09 16.44 -25.53
CA GLU A 154 -14.10 17.33 -26.12
C GLU A 154 -15.47 16.67 -26.23
N LYS A 155 -15.51 15.38 -26.59
CA LYS A 155 -16.74 14.58 -26.59
C LYS A 155 -17.34 14.48 -25.19
N LEU A 156 -16.52 14.32 -24.16
CA LEU A 156 -16.94 14.29 -22.75
C LEU A 156 -17.41 15.66 -22.24
N TYR A 157 -16.70 16.74 -22.60
CA TYR A 157 -17.05 18.10 -22.22
C TYR A 157 -18.40 18.51 -22.83
N ASN A 158 -18.62 18.19 -24.10
CA ASN A 158 -19.88 18.42 -24.81
C ASN A 158 -20.85 17.23 -24.62
N PHE A 159 -20.99 16.72 -23.40
CA PHE A 159 -21.74 15.51 -23.07
C PHE A 159 -23.13 15.46 -23.72
N ARG A 160 -23.89 16.56 -23.64
CA ARG A 160 -25.26 16.64 -24.18
C ARG A 160 -25.31 16.45 -25.70
N GLN A 161 -24.34 17.03 -26.42
CA GLN A 161 -24.27 16.96 -27.87
C GLN A 161 -23.75 15.58 -28.31
N THR A 162 -22.73 15.06 -27.63
CA THR A 162 -22.20 13.72 -27.90
C THR A 162 -23.22 12.62 -27.60
N LEU A 163 -24.06 12.77 -26.58
CA LEU A 163 -25.12 11.80 -26.28
C LEU A 163 -26.15 11.70 -27.42
N GLN A 164 -26.41 12.79 -28.13
CA GLN A 164 -27.33 12.82 -29.26
C GLN A 164 -26.68 12.29 -30.54
N LEU A 165 -25.40 12.60 -30.77
CA LEU A 165 -24.69 12.25 -32.01
C LEU A 165 -24.06 10.84 -31.97
N ASP A 166 -23.59 10.40 -30.81
CA ASP A 166 -22.83 9.17 -30.63
C ASP A 166 -23.10 8.56 -29.23
N PRO A 167 -24.36 8.13 -28.95
CA PRO A 167 -24.74 7.59 -27.65
C PRO A 167 -23.95 6.33 -27.27
N ASN A 168 -23.52 5.55 -28.28
CA ASN A 168 -22.76 4.32 -28.07
C ASN A 168 -21.39 4.59 -27.42
N PHE A 169 -20.72 5.68 -27.83
CA PHE A 169 -19.44 6.08 -27.22
C PHE A 169 -19.59 6.39 -25.73
N ILE A 170 -20.63 7.14 -25.34
CA ILE A 170 -20.89 7.48 -23.94
C ILE A 170 -21.23 6.24 -23.13
N LEU A 171 -22.10 5.37 -23.66
CA LEU A 171 -22.50 4.14 -22.98
C LEU A 171 -21.29 3.23 -22.74
N TRP A 172 -20.44 3.03 -23.75
CA TRP A 172 -19.21 2.25 -23.61
C TRP A 172 -18.24 2.87 -22.60
N MET A 173 -18.13 4.20 -22.55
CA MET A 173 -17.25 4.88 -21.61
C MET A 173 -17.74 4.77 -20.16
N ILE A 174 -19.04 4.94 -19.92
CA ILE A 174 -19.62 4.77 -18.58
C ILE A 174 -19.48 3.32 -18.12
N LEU A 175 -19.78 2.36 -19.00
CA LEU A 175 -19.70 0.94 -18.68
C LEU A 175 -18.26 0.51 -18.37
N SER A 176 -17.29 0.94 -19.19
CA SER A 176 -15.87 0.65 -18.96
C SER A 176 -15.34 1.33 -17.69
N ALA A 177 -15.76 2.55 -17.38
CA ALA A 177 -15.40 3.23 -16.14
C ALA A 177 -15.95 2.48 -14.91
N LEU A 178 -17.22 2.06 -14.93
CA LEU A 178 -17.83 1.28 -13.84
C LEU A 178 -17.12 -0.05 -13.62
N ILE A 179 -16.87 -0.81 -14.69
CA ILE A 179 -16.16 -2.09 -14.61
C ILE A 179 -14.74 -1.87 -14.06
N SER A 180 -14.04 -0.84 -14.53
CA SER A 180 -12.69 -0.53 -14.08
C SER A 180 -12.66 -0.16 -12.59
N ILE A 181 -13.62 0.63 -12.10
CA ILE A 181 -13.74 0.96 -10.67
C ILE A 181 -13.91 -0.31 -9.84
N VAL A 182 -14.83 -1.20 -10.24
CA VAL A 182 -15.08 -2.45 -9.51
C VAL A 182 -13.82 -3.31 -9.46
N ILE A 183 -13.14 -3.49 -10.60
CA ILE A 183 -11.90 -4.27 -10.68
C ILE A 183 -10.81 -3.67 -9.78
N ILE A 184 -10.59 -2.35 -9.86
CA ILE A 184 -9.56 -1.67 -9.07
C ILE A 184 -9.86 -1.77 -7.57
N VAL A 185 -11.11 -1.60 -7.15
CA VAL A 185 -11.51 -1.75 -5.74
C VAL A 185 -11.28 -3.18 -5.25
N LEU A 186 -11.68 -4.19 -6.04
CA LEU A 186 -11.47 -5.59 -5.69
C LEU A 186 -9.98 -5.95 -5.57
N ILE A 187 -9.15 -5.52 -6.54
CA ILE A 187 -7.70 -5.73 -6.50
C ILE A 187 -7.09 -5.01 -5.29
N THR A 188 -7.50 -3.78 -5.02
CA THR A 188 -7.00 -2.99 -3.88
C THR A 188 -7.33 -3.65 -2.55
N GLU A 189 -8.58 -4.07 -2.33
CA GLU A 189 -8.97 -4.80 -1.11
C GLU A 189 -8.26 -6.14 -0.98
N PHE A 190 -8.09 -6.87 -2.09
CA PHE A 190 -7.32 -8.12 -2.09
C PHE A 190 -5.86 -7.89 -1.69
N MET A 191 -5.20 -6.89 -2.27
CA MET A 191 -3.83 -6.52 -1.93
C MET A 191 -3.72 -6.08 -0.47
N ILE A 192 -4.63 -5.24 0.03
CA ILE A 192 -4.62 -4.81 1.44
C ILE A 192 -4.69 -6.02 2.38
N ARG A 193 -5.59 -6.97 2.10
CA ARG A 193 -5.72 -8.19 2.89
C ARG A 193 -4.45 -9.05 2.84
N ALA A 194 -3.92 -9.28 1.64
CA ALA A 194 -2.75 -10.13 1.44
C ALA A 194 -1.44 -9.54 2.00
N TYR A 195 -1.22 -8.24 1.84
CA TYR A 195 0.03 -7.59 2.25
C TYR A 195 0.02 -7.11 3.70
N TYR A 196 -1.15 -6.77 4.27
CA TYR A 196 -1.22 -6.11 5.58
C TYR A 196 -2.18 -6.78 6.55
N GLY A 197 -3.23 -7.46 6.08
CA GLY A 197 -4.24 -8.10 6.92
C GLY A 197 -3.67 -9.18 7.84
N ASP A 198 -2.75 -10.00 7.32
CA ASP A 198 -2.12 -11.07 8.08
C ASP A 198 -1.23 -10.54 9.21
N TYR A 199 -0.51 -9.44 8.99
CA TYR A 199 0.31 -8.81 10.02
C TYR A 199 -0.53 -8.23 11.16
N VAL A 200 -1.67 -7.62 10.85
CA VAL A 200 -2.59 -7.10 11.87
C VAL A 200 -3.19 -8.23 12.70
N LYS A 201 -3.55 -9.36 12.07
CA LYS A 201 -4.06 -10.55 12.78
C LYS A 201 -3.00 -11.17 13.68
N GLN A 202 -1.78 -11.39 13.19
CA GLN A 202 -0.69 -12.00 13.97
C GLN A 202 -0.31 -11.15 15.19
N ILE A 203 -0.33 -9.82 15.08
CA ILE A 203 -0.09 -8.93 16.24
C ILE A 203 -1.25 -9.01 17.23
N LYS A 204 -2.50 -9.10 16.75
CA LYS A 204 -3.67 -9.27 17.62
C LYS A 204 -3.64 -10.62 18.35
N GLU A 205 -3.34 -11.70 17.66
CA GLU A 205 -3.26 -13.05 18.25
C GLU A 205 -2.17 -13.12 19.33
N ASN A 206 -1.01 -12.51 19.10
CA ASN A 206 0.03 -12.38 20.13
C ASN A 206 -0.44 -11.55 21.34
N LEU A 207 -1.19 -10.46 21.12
CA LEU A 207 -1.75 -9.66 22.21
C LEU A 207 -2.81 -10.44 23.02
N ASP A 208 -3.69 -11.17 22.34
CA ASP A 208 -4.74 -11.98 22.97
C ASP A 208 -4.14 -13.15 23.78
N GLN A 209 -3.04 -13.76 23.30
CA GLN A 209 -2.30 -14.80 24.04
C GLN A 209 -1.67 -14.26 25.33
N MET A 210 -1.09 -13.05 25.29
CA MET A 210 -0.57 -12.37 26.47
C MET A 210 -1.65 -11.96 27.48
N GLU A 211 -2.93 -11.88 27.09
CA GLU A 211 -4.05 -11.64 28.00
C GLU A 211 -4.61 -12.93 28.61
N ALA A 212 -4.36 -14.08 27.99
CA ALA A 212 -4.84 -15.38 28.44
C ALA A 212 -3.88 -16.09 29.41
N GLU A 213 -2.59 -15.73 29.40
CA GLU A 213 -1.57 -16.14 30.38
C GLU A 213 -1.57 -15.24 31.64
#